data_AF-A0A7J6VZB3-F1
#
_entry.id   AF-A0A7J6VZB3-F1
#
_cell.length_a   1.000
_cell.length_b   1.000
_cell.length_c   1.000
_cell.angle_alpha   90.00
_cell.angle_beta   90.00
_cell.angle_gamma   90.00
#
_symmetry.space_group_name_H-M   'P 1'
#
loop_
_entity.id
_entity.type
_entity.pdbx_description
1 polymer ?
#
loop_
_entity_poly.entity_id
_entity_poly.type
_entity_poly.pdbx_seq_one_letter_code
_entity_poly.pdbx_strand_id
1 'polypeptide(L)'
;FVVDRFFLALTTKKKNPMAVTFYNVNSASGLKKLDEYLLTRSYITGYQASKDDITVHAALSTPPPSEYVNASRWFHHIDALLRLSGVSGDGSGVTVEGFAPPAEDVATPAAVDTK
;
A
#
# COMPACT_ATOMS: atom_id res chain seq x y z
N PHE A 1 -17.08 -9.62 -11.86
CA PHE A 1 -15.71 -9.96 -12.29
C PHE A 1 -15.04 -10.71 -11.15
N VAL A 2 -15.42 -11.97 -10.89
CA VAL A 2 -14.83 -13.18 -11.49
C VAL A 2 -13.30 -13.14 -11.42
N VAL A 3 -12.74 -13.74 -10.38
CA VAL A 3 -12.02 -15.03 -10.49
C VAL A 3 -11.99 -15.71 -9.12
N ASP A 4 -12.94 -16.63 -8.94
CA ASP A 4 -12.96 -17.64 -7.89
C ASP A 4 -12.10 -18.84 -8.35
N ARG A 5 -11.30 -19.36 -7.42
CA ARG A 5 -10.72 -20.72 -7.35
C ARG A 5 -10.26 -21.45 -8.63
N PHE A 6 -8.94 -21.55 -8.75
CA PHE A 6 -8.19 -22.79 -9.00
C PHE A 6 -6.85 -22.59 -8.25
N PHE A 7 -6.48 -23.35 -7.23
CA PHE A 7 -5.80 -24.64 -7.40
C PHE A 7 -5.69 -25.35 -6.04
N LEU A 8 -6.36 -26.50 -5.96
CA LEU A 8 -6.00 -27.76 -5.30
C LEU A 8 -5.10 -27.77 -4.05
N ALA A 9 -5.62 -28.48 -3.04
CA ALA A 9 -4.95 -28.89 -1.81
C ALA A 9 -3.56 -29.52 -2.02
N LEU A 10 -2.59 -29.04 -1.24
CA LEU A 10 -1.45 -29.85 -0.79
C LEU A 10 -1.33 -29.78 0.74
N THR A 11 -1.30 -30.96 1.33
CA THR A 11 -0.90 -31.28 2.69
C THR A 11 0.40 -30.59 3.08
N THR A 12 0.49 -29.96 4.26
CA THR A 12 1.66 -30.06 5.16
C THR A 12 1.40 -29.36 6.49
N LYS A 13 1.80 -30.05 7.56
CA LYS A 13 1.94 -29.60 8.95
C LYS A 13 2.23 -28.08 9.03
N LYS A 14 1.38 -27.32 9.75
CA LYS A 14 1.56 -25.89 10.01
C LYS A 14 2.88 -25.66 10.77
N LYS A 15 3.97 -25.57 10.01
CA LYS A 15 5.22 -24.93 10.44
C LYS A 15 4.82 -23.47 10.58
N ASN A 16 4.87 -22.92 11.80
CA ASN A 16 4.65 -21.49 12.02
C ASN A 16 5.47 -20.75 10.96
N PRO A 17 4.84 -19.98 10.04
CA PRO A 17 5.56 -19.40 8.93
C PRO A 17 6.56 -18.38 9.51
N MET A 18 7.83 -18.79 9.52
CA MET A 18 9.04 -17.97 9.47
C MET A 18 8.90 -16.59 10.11
N ALA A 19 9.21 -16.48 11.41
CA ALA A 19 9.51 -15.18 12.00
C ALA A 19 10.70 -14.59 11.24
N VAL A 20 10.44 -13.59 10.38
CA VAL A 20 11.50 -12.88 9.67
C VAL A 20 12.25 -12.03 10.69
N THR A 21 13.56 -12.17 10.76
CA THR A 21 14.41 -11.39 11.66
C THR A 21 15.35 -10.54 10.82
N PHE A 22 15.23 -9.23 10.95
CA PHE A 22 16.16 -8.28 10.36
C PHE A 22 17.23 -7.93 11.40
N TYR A 23 18.49 -8.06 11.01
CA TYR A 23 19.62 -7.71 11.87
C TYR A 23 20.24 -6.41 11.40
N ASN A 24 20.49 -5.49 12.33
CA ASN A 24 21.19 -4.24 12.08
C ASN A 24 20.64 -3.45 10.88
N VAL A 25 19.34 -3.13 10.91
CA VAL A 25 18.64 -2.42 9.82
C VAL A 25 19.19 -1.02 9.53
N ASN A 26 20.01 -0.46 10.41
CA ASN A 26 20.69 0.83 10.20
C ASN A 26 22.04 0.71 9.47
N SER A 27 22.50 -0.52 9.19
CA SER A 27 23.70 -0.77 8.39
C SER A 27 23.34 -1.00 6.92
N ALA A 28 24.26 -0.72 6.00
CA ALA A 28 24.04 -0.93 4.57
C ALA A 28 23.63 -2.40 4.24
N SER A 29 24.23 -3.38 4.91
CA SER A 29 23.90 -4.79 4.71
C SER A 29 22.52 -5.17 5.26
N GLY A 30 22.12 -4.61 6.39
CA GLY A 30 20.78 -4.81 6.95
C GLY A 30 19.70 -4.15 6.10
N LEU A 31 19.96 -2.93 5.63
CA LEU A 31 19.06 -2.18 4.76
C LEU A 31 18.89 -2.87 3.40
N LYS A 32 19.97 -3.41 2.82
CA LYS A 32 19.91 -4.24 1.61
C LYS A 32 19.02 -5.47 1.78
N LYS A 33 19.12 -6.18 2.90
CA LYS A 33 18.25 -7.33 3.20
C LYS A 33 16.79 -6.91 3.34
N LEU A 34 16.52 -5.77 3.96
CA LEU A 34 15.17 -5.24 4.09
C LEU A 34 14.61 -4.87 2.70
N ASP A 35 15.40 -4.23 1.85
CA ASP A 35 15.02 -3.88 0.48
C ASP A 35 14.70 -5.11 -0.37
N GLU A 36 15.58 -6.12 -0.38
CA GLU A 36 15.37 -7.39 -1.09
C GLU A 36 14.12 -8.12 -0.59
N TYR A 37 13.85 -8.06 0.72
CA TYR A 37 12.64 -8.65 1.29
C TYR A 37 11.37 -7.91 0.82
N LEU A 38 11.41 -6.59 0.76
CA LEU A 38 10.31 -5.72 0.32
C LEU A 38 10.16 -5.60 -1.20
N LEU A 39 11.06 -6.21 -1.97
CA LEU A 39 10.94 -6.34 -3.43
C LEU A 39 9.65 -7.07 -3.81
N THR A 40 9.32 -8.14 -3.09
CA THR A 40 8.15 -9.00 -3.37
C THR A 40 6.99 -8.73 -2.42
N ARG A 41 7.13 -7.75 -1.52
CA ARG A 41 6.23 -7.55 -0.39
C ARG A 41 5.97 -6.06 -0.16
N SER A 42 4.72 -5.74 0.14
CA SER A 42 4.33 -4.38 0.49
C SER A 42 4.45 -4.09 1.99
N TYR A 43 4.47 -5.14 2.83
CA TYR A 43 4.51 -5.07 4.29
C TYR A 43 5.41 -6.17 4.87
N ILE A 44 5.84 -6.03 6.12
CA ILE A 44 6.68 -7.02 6.81
C ILE A 44 5.94 -8.35 6.96
N THR A 45 4.67 -8.30 7.35
CA THR A 45 3.78 -9.46 7.44
C THR A 45 2.41 -9.18 6.82
N GLY A 46 1.84 -10.20 6.17
CA GLY A 46 0.53 -10.10 5.52
C GLY A 46 0.47 -9.14 4.33
N TYR A 47 -0.71 -8.56 4.12
CA TYR A 47 -1.03 -7.65 3.01
C TYR A 47 -1.53 -6.28 3.47
N GLN A 48 -1.44 -6.00 4.78
CA GLN A 48 -1.87 -4.76 5.40
C GLN A 48 -0.82 -4.32 6.43
N ALA A 49 -0.79 -3.02 6.74
CA ALA A 49 0.10 -2.50 7.77
C ALA A 49 -0.18 -3.20 9.11
N SER A 50 0.88 -3.68 9.75
CA SER A 50 0.83 -4.47 10.96
C SER A 50 1.74 -3.89 12.04
N LYS A 51 1.66 -4.45 13.25
CA LYS A 51 2.58 -4.11 14.34
C LYS A 51 4.05 -4.44 14.00
N ASP A 52 4.28 -5.41 13.12
CA ASP A 52 5.64 -5.75 12.68
C ASP A 52 6.22 -4.62 11.83
N ASP A 53 5.42 -3.99 10.96
CA ASP A 53 5.84 -2.83 10.18
C ASP A 53 6.25 -1.67 11.07
N ILE A 54 5.44 -1.37 12.09
CA ILE A 54 5.74 -0.31 13.07
C ILE A 54 7.03 -0.61 13.81
N THR A 55 7.26 -1.87 14.19
CA THR A 55 8.46 -2.30 14.92
C THR A 55 9.72 -2.13 14.06
N VAL A 56 9.67 -2.57 12.80
CA VAL A 56 10.81 -2.41 11.88
C VAL A 56 11.03 -0.94 11.52
N HIS A 57 9.95 -0.17 11.34
CA HIS A 57 10.02 1.26 11.03
C HIS A 57 10.65 2.05 12.18
N ALA A 58 10.23 1.78 13.43
CA ALA A 58 10.78 2.42 14.62
C ALA A 58 12.24 2.01 14.90
N ALA A 59 12.69 0.85 14.41
CA ALA A 59 14.08 0.43 14.53
C ALA A 59 15.02 1.19 13.57
N LEU A 60 14.50 1.82 12.52
CA LEU A 60 15.26 2.67 11.61
C LEU A 60 15.43 4.06 12.25
N SER A 61 16.67 4.50 12.40
CA SER A 61 16.99 5.82 12.96
C SER A 61 16.82 6.95 11.94
N THR A 62 16.97 6.63 10.66
CA THR A 62 16.88 7.59 9.56
C THR A 62 16.14 6.98 8.37
N PRO A 63 15.52 7.80 7.50
CA PRO A 63 14.92 7.31 6.26
C PRO A 63 15.93 6.53 5.40
N PRO A 64 15.54 5.39 4.82
CA PRO A 64 16.37 4.67 3.87
C PRO A 64 16.76 5.56 2.67
N PRO A 65 18.03 5.53 2.21
CA PRO A 65 18.44 6.23 0.99
C PRO A 65 17.64 5.78 -0.23
N SER A 66 17.54 6.64 -1.24
CA SER A 66 16.81 6.37 -2.49
C SER A 66 17.40 5.21 -3.32
N GLU A 67 18.63 4.78 -3.03
CA GLU A 67 19.22 3.57 -3.61
C GLU A 67 18.44 2.30 -3.22
N TYR A 68 17.86 2.28 -2.03
CA TYR A 68 17.01 1.19 -1.53
C TYR A 68 15.55 1.53 -1.79
N VAL A 69 15.16 1.47 -3.06
CA VAL A 69 13.85 1.94 -3.56
C VAL A 69 12.69 1.25 -2.85
N ASN A 70 12.77 -0.06 -2.60
CA ASN A 70 11.69 -0.83 -1.98
C ASN A 70 11.56 -0.49 -0.49
N ALA A 71 12.69 -0.37 0.20
CA ALA A 71 12.73 0.03 1.61
C ALA A 71 12.26 1.48 1.79
N SER A 72 12.71 2.40 0.93
CA SER A 72 12.31 3.81 0.96
C SER A 72 10.81 3.98 0.70
N ARG A 73 10.26 3.32 -0.33
CA ARG A 73 8.82 3.30 -0.62
C ARG A 73 8.02 2.82 0.59
N TRP A 74 8.42 1.70 1.19
CA TRP A 74 7.75 1.14 2.37
C TRP A 74 7.85 2.08 3.57
N PHE A 75 9.04 2.64 3.85
CA PHE A 75 9.25 3.55 4.99
C PHE A 75 8.31 4.76 4.91
N HIS A 76 8.29 5.46 3.77
CA HIS A 76 7.42 6.62 3.58
C HIS A 76 5.93 6.28 3.64
N HIS A 77 5.55 5.10 3.14
CA HIS A 77 4.18 4.61 3.24
C HIS A 77 3.75 4.37 4.69
N ILE A 78 4.60 3.70 5.49
CA ILE A 78 4.33 3.47 6.91
C ILE A 78 4.32 4.81 7.67
N ASP A 79 5.29 5.69 7.46
CA ASP A 79 5.33 7.03 8.09
C ASP A 79 4.04 7.83 7.82
N ALA A 80 3.56 7.84 6.57
CA ALA A 80 2.31 8.50 6.20
C ALA A 80 1.09 7.90 6.92
N LEU A 81 1.02 6.57 7.04
CA LEU A 81 -0.05 5.88 7.78
C LEU A 81 -0.02 6.24 9.27
N LEU A 82 1.17 6.29 9.89
CA LEU A 82 1.32 6.71 11.28
C LEU A 82 0.88 8.17 11.46
N ARG A 83 1.32 9.07 10.57
CA ARG A 83 0.91 10.48 10.60
C ARG A 83 -0.59 10.65 10.43
N LEU A 84 -1.22 9.93 9.50
CA LEU A 84 -2.66 9.99 9.28
C LEU A 84 -3.44 9.43 10.48
N SER A 85 -2.95 8.35 11.09
CA SER A 85 -3.54 7.82 12.34
C SER A 85 -3.41 8.79 13.52
N GLY A 86 -2.43 9.69 13.46
CA GLY A 86 -2.19 10.76 14.43
C GLY A 86 -2.78 12.13 14.06
N VAL A 87 -3.56 12.25 12.97
CA VAL A 87 -4.32 13.48 12.69
C VAL A 87 -5.48 13.56 13.69
N SER A 88 -5.21 14.14 14.86
CA SER A 88 -6.20 14.49 15.88
C SER A 88 -6.46 16.01 15.94
N GLY A 89 -6.09 16.76 14.90
CA GLY A 89 -6.34 18.20 14.82
C GLY A 89 -7.71 18.51 14.23
N ASP A 90 -8.44 19.45 14.82
CA ASP A 90 -9.71 19.94 14.28
C ASP A 90 -9.54 20.37 12.82
N GLY A 91 -10.30 19.71 11.94
CA GLY A 91 -10.34 20.06 10.53
C GLY A 91 -11.08 21.38 10.36
N SER A 92 -10.39 22.41 9.87
CA SER A 92 -11.06 23.62 9.38
C SER A 92 -11.68 23.27 8.02
N GLY A 93 -12.98 23.02 8.01
CA GLY A 93 -13.75 22.39 6.93
C GLY A 93 -13.27 22.70 5.52
N VAL A 94 -12.75 21.67 4.84
CA VAL A 94 -12.42 21.73 3.42
C VAL A 94 -13.68 21.43 2.63
N THR A 95 -14.14 22.40 1.84
CA THR A 95 -15.20 22.21 0.84
C THR A 95 -14.55 21.92 -0.51
N VAL A 96 -14.78 20.73 -1.06
CA VAL A 96 -14.41 20.39 -2.44
C VAL A 96 -15.66 20.55 -3.30
N GLU A 97 -15.74 21.67 -4.04
CA GLU A 97 -16.79 21.82 -5.05
C GLU A 97 -16.38 21.06 -6.31
N GLY A 98 -17.14 20.00 -6.62
CA GLY A 98 -16.92 19.19 -7.81
C GLY A 98 -17.24 19.98 -9.07
N PHE A 99 -16.30 20.04 -10.01
CA PHE A 99 -16.55 20.54 -11.35
C PHE A 99 -17.48 19.58 -12.10
N ALA A 100 -18.77 19.89 -12.12
CA ALA A 100 -19.70 19.27 -13.06
C ALA A 100 -19.41 19.86 -14.45
N PRO A 101 -19.08 19.04 -15.48
CA PRO A 101 -19.19 19.53 -16.84
C PRO A 101 -20.67 19.88 -17.11
N PRO A 102 -20.98 21.02 -17.75
CA PRO A 102 -22.34 21.31 -18.16
C PRO A 102 -22.83 20.18 -19.06
N ALA A 103 -24.01 19.64 -18.72
CA ALA A 103 -24.72 18.71 -19.58
C ALA A 103 -25.10 19.47 -20.86
N GLU A 104 -24.28 19.30 -21.89
CA GLU A 104 -24.68 19.68 -23.25
C GLU A 104 -25.72 18.66 -23.71
N ASP A 105 -26.92 19.18 -23.94
CA ASP A 105 -28.08 18.53 -24.50
C ASP A 105 -27.71 17.76 -25.77
N VAL A 106 -27.49 16.45 -25.64
CA VAL A 106 -27.36 15.54 -26.79
C VAL A 106 -28.77 15.36 -27.35
N ALA A 107 -29.10 16.21 -28.32
CA ALA A 107 -30.25 16.03 -29.19
C ALA A 107 -30.18 14.64 -29.83
N THR A 108 -31.21 13.84 -29.52
CA THR A 108 -31.49 12.53 -30.09
C THR A 108 -31.62 12.62 -31.63
N PRO A 109 -30.96 11.74 -32.42
CA PRO A 109 -31.29 11.60 -33.83
C PRO A 109 -32.62 10.82 -33.96
N ALA A 110 -33.69 11.50 -34.36
CA ALA A 110 -34.94 10.82 -34.73
C ALA A 110 -34.78 10.13 -36.08
N ALA A 111 -34.89 8.81 -36.07
CA ALA A 111 -34.99 7.99 -37.27
C ALA A 111 -36.34 8.20 -37.98
N VAL A 112 -36.25 8.31 -39.31
CA VAL A 112 -37.15 7.85 -40.39
C VAL A 112 -38.58 7.47 -40.00
N ASP A 113 -39.57 8.11 -40.63
CA ASP A 113 -40.78 7.39 -41.02
C ASP A 113 -41.45 7.93 -42.31
N THR A 114 -42.15 7.01 -42.96
CA THR A 114 -42.54 6.91 -44.37
C THR A 114 -43.92 7.54 -44.65
N LYS A 115 -44.09 8.27 -45.76
CA LYS A 115 -45.22 8.12 -46.71
C LYS A 115 -45.01 8.89 -48.02
#